data_AF-A0A959WZ72-F1
#
_entry.id   AF-A0A959WZ72-F1
#
_cell.length_a   1.000
_cell.length_b   1.000
_cell.length_c   1.000
_cell.angle_alpha   90.00
_cell.angle_beta   90.00
_cell.angle_gamma   90.00
#
_symmetry.space_group_name_H-M   'P 1'
#
loop_
_entity.id
_entity.type
_entity.pdbx_description
1 polymer ?
#
loop_
_entity_poly.entity_id
_entity_poly.type
_entity_poly.pdbx_seq_one_letter_code
_entity_poly.pdbx_strand_id
1 'polypeptide(L)'
;MTETNSAMSGLLLTFLADVRLPVGAHTQSAGLEPALQAGMPAGAVDRFIRTRLETVTEVEAGTAVVARAVELSGGDLAAVESAWAARTPSRALRDNAHQLGRGQSR
;
A
#
# COMPACT_ATOMS: atom_id res chain seq x y z
N MET A 1 0.03 -26.24 -19.23
CA MET A 1 0.99 -25.43 -18.42
C MET A 1 0.50 -24.00 -18.20
N THR A 2 -0.03 -23.31 -19.21
CA THR A 2 -0.49 -21.91 -19.09
C THR A 2 -1.71 -21.74 -18.16
N GLU A 3 -2.71 -22.62 -18.23
CA GLU A 3 -3.90 -22.56 -17.35
C GLU A 3 -3.55 -22.79 -15.88
N THR A 4 -2.69 -23.77 -15.58
CA THR A 4 -2.22 -24.05 -14.21
C THR A 4 -1.46 -22.86 -13.62
N ASN A 5 -0.64 -22.19 -14.43
CA ASN A 5 0.12 -21.01 -14.00
C ASN A 5 -0.81 -19.79 -13.77
N SER A 6 -1.86 -19.66 -14.58
CA SER A 6 -2.89 -18.63 -14.41
C SER A 6 -3.73 -18.86 -13.15
N ALA A 7 -4.15 -20.10 -12.88
CA ALA A 7 -4.90 -20.44 -11.67
C ALA A 7 -4.06 -20.23 -10.40
N MET A 8 -2.78 -20.61 -10.42
CA MET A 8 -1.84 -20.38 -9.32
C MET A 8 -1.60 -18.88 -9.08
N SER A 9 -1.54 -18.09 -10.15
CA SER A 9 -1.47 -16.62 -10.06
C SER A 9 -2.74 -16.02 -9.45
N GLY A 10 -3.93 -16.50 -9.85
CA GLY A 10 -5.21 -16.04 -9.30
C GLY A 10 -5.38 -16.36 -7.81
N LEU A 11 -4.94 -17.53 -7.37
CA LEU A 11 -4.92 -17.90 -5.95
C LEU A 11 -3.97 -17.01 -5.16
N LEU A 12 -2.76 -16.77 -5.67
CA LEU A 12 -1.79 -15.87 -5.04
C LEU A 12 -2.37 -14.45 -4.87
N LEU A 13 -3.00 -13.90 -5.91
CA LEU A 13 -3.63 -12.58 -5.82
C LEU A 13 -4.77 -12.55 -4.80
N THR A 14 -5.57 -13.61 -4.72
CA THR A 14 -6.63 -13.72 -3.70
C THR A 14 -6.03 -13.76 -2.29
N PHE A 15 -4.93 -14.49 -2.07
CA PHE A 15 -4.22 -14.49 -0.78
C PHE A 15 -3.65 -13.12 -0.42
N LEU A 16 -3.04 -12.42 -1.39
CA LEU A 16 -2.50 -11.07 -1.18
C LEU A 16 -3.60 -10.04 -0.89
N ALA A 17 -4.82 -10.26 -1.36
CA ALA A 17 -5.98 -9.41 -1.10
C ALA A 17 -6.75 -9.77 0.19
N ASP A 18 -6.42 -10.88 0.86
CA ASP A 18 -7.14 -11.35 2.04
C ASP A 18 -6.77 -10.52 3.29
N VAL A 19 -7.78 -10.01 4.00
CA VAL A 19 -7.60 -9.22 5.23
C VAL A 19 -6.91 -10.00 6.36
N ARG A 20 -6.95 -11.33 6.32
CA ARG A 20 -6.34 -12.22 7.30
C ARG A 20 -4.85 -12.46 7.04
N LEU A 21 -4.29 -11.92 5.95
CA LEU A 21 -2.85 -11.95 5.73
C LEU A 21 -2.16 -11.30 6.95
N PRO A 22 -1.25 -12.00 7.66
CA PRO A 22 -0.76 -11.60 8.97
C PRO A 22 0.32 -10.51 8.91
N VAL A 23 0.09 -9.50 8.08
CA VAL A 23 1.00 -8.36 7.85
C VAL A 23 0.64 -7.15 8.72
N GLY A 24 -0.47 -7.22 9.47
CA GLY A 24 -0.87 -6.19 10.44
C GLY A 24 -1.55 -4.97 9.82
N ALA A 25 -1.93 -5.01 8.54
CA ALA A 25 -2.56 -3.88 7.85
C ALA A 25 -3.85 -3.39 8.54
N HIS A 26 -4.62 -4.30 9.17
CA HIS A 26 -5.85 -3.96 9.88
C HIS A 26 -5.66 -3.08 11.12
N THR A 27 -4.43 -2.93 11.64
CA THR A 27 -4.16 -2.07 12.81
C THR A 27 -3.88 -0.62 12.43
N GLN A 28 -3.94 -0.30 11.13
CA GLN A 28 -3.57 0.99 10.59
C GLN A 28 -4.82 1.74 10.14
N SER A 29 -5.18 2.81 10.87
CA SER A 29 -6.26 3.72 10.45
C SER A 29 -5.88 4.62 9.28
N ALA A 30 -4.57 4.69 8.99
CA ALA A 30 -4.01 5.42 7.88
C ALA A 30 -4.46 6.90 7.84
N GLY A 31 -4.56 7.52 9.01
CA GLY A 31 -4.92 8.93 9.17
C GLY A 31 -6.39 9.20 9.47
N LEU A 32 -7.26 8.18 9.45
CA LEU A 32 -8.67 8.36 9.77
C LEU A 32 -8.89 8.72 11.25
N GLU A 33 -8.24 7.99 12.17
CA GLU A 33 -8.31 8.27 13.62
C GLU A 33 -7.86 9.70 13.96
N PRO A 34 -6.68 10.17 13.54
CA PRO A 34 -6.27 11.54 13.85
C PRO A 34 -7.15 12.60 13.17
N ALA A 35 -7.73 12.32 12.00
CA ALA A 35 -8.68 13.24 11.37
C ALA A 35 -9.96 13.41 12.21
N LEU A 36 -10.52 12.31 12.72
CA LEU A 36 -11.67 12.34 13.62
C LEU A 36 -11.34 13.06 14.94
N GLN A 37 -10.17 12.76 15.54
CA GLN A 37 -9.71 13.43 16.75
C GLN A 37 -9.48 14.93 16.55
N ALA A 38 -9.08 15.35 15.35
CA ALA A 38 -8.93 16.76 14.97
C ALA A 38 -10.26 17.47 14.65
N GLY A 39 -11.41 16.79 14.79
CA GLY A 39 -12.73 17.38 14.61
C GLY A 39 -13.37 17.16 13.23
N MET A 40 -12.82 16.27 12.40
CA MET A 40 -13.53 15.84 11.18
C MET A 40 -14.85 15.16 11.58
N PRO A 41 -16.00 15.58 11.02
CA PRO A 41 -17.27 14.96 11.35
C PRO A 41 -17.31 13.51 10.85
N ALA A 42 -17.89 12.60 11.63
CA ALA A 42 -18.05 11.19 11.25
C ALA A 42 -18.85 11.03 9.94
N GLY A 43 -19.76 11.95 9.63
CA GLY A 43 -20.48 11.99 8.37
C GLY A 43 -19.62 12.32 7.14
N ALA A 44 -18.34 12.66 7.29
CA ALA A 44 -17.40 12.91 6.19
C ALA A 44 -16.44 11.73 5.92
N VAL A 45 -16.61 10.60 6.60
CA VAL A 45 -15.73 9.43 6.44
C VAL A 45 -15.75 8.88 5.02
N ASP A 46 -16.91 8.86 4.36
CA ASP A 46 -17.06 8.44 2.96
C ASP A 46 -16.21 9.30 2.02
N ARG A 47 -16.26 10.62 2.19
CA ARG A 47 -15.46 11.58 1.43
C ARG A 47 -13.98 11.44 1.72
N PHE A 48 -13.60 11.21 2.98
CA PHE A 48 -12.22 10.97 3.37
C PHE A 48 -11.68 9.72 2.66
N ILE A 49 -12.41 8.60 2.72
CA ILE A 49 -12.02 7.34 2.07
C ILE A 49 -11.88 7.54 0.55
N ARG A 50 -12.86 8.18 -0.10
CA ARG A 50 -12.83 8.45 -1.54
C ARG A 50 -11.61 9.27 -1.94
N THR A 51 -11.35 10.36 -1.23
CA THR A 51 -10.19 11.22 -1.47
C THR A 51 -8.88 10.43 -1.36
N ARG A 52 -8.80 9.53 -0.38
CA ARG A 52 -7.61 8.69 -0.21
C ARG A 52 -7.48 7.63 -1.30
N LEU A 53 -8.57 7.01 -1.74
CA LEU A 53 -8.53 6.09 -2.88
C LEU A 53 -8.05 6.79 -4.15
N GLU A 54 -8.48 8.04 -4.39
CA GLU A 54 -8.08 8.80 -5.58
C GLU A 54 -6.61 9.24 -5.53
N THR A 55 -6.06 9.51 -4.34
CA THR A 55 -4.72 10.12 -4.21
C THR A 55 -3.62 9.14 -3.79
N VAL A 56 -3.95 8.17 -2.94
CA VAL A 56 -2.97 7.21 -2.40
C VAL A 56 -2.85 6.00 -3.31
N THR A 57 -3.97 5.47 -3.81
CA THR A 57 -3.94 4.24 -4.63
C THR A 57 -3.11 4.41 -5.89
N GLU A 58 -3.18 5.57 -6.55
CA GLU A 58 -2.36 5.83 -7.74
C GLU A 58 -0.87 5.82 -7.42
N VAL A 59 -0.45 6.47 -6.33
CA VAL A 59 0.95 6.53 -5.90
C VAL A 59 1.47 5.14 -5.53
N GLU A 60 0.72 4.38 -4.72
CA GLU A 60 1.12 3.04 -4.28
C GLU A 60 1.16 2.05 -5.46
N ALA A 61 0.13 2.04 -6.32
CA ALA A 61 0.09 1.17 -7.50
C ALA A 61 1.20 1.52 -8.50
N GLY A 62 1.40 2.81 -8.78
CA GLY A 62 2.49 3.28 -9.64
C GLY A 62 3.86 2.89 -9.08
N THR A 63 4.06 3.03 -7.78
CA THR A 63 5.30 2.63 -7.09
C THR A 63 5.56 1.14 -7.24
N ALA A 64 4.54 0.28 -7.06
CA ALA A 64 4.66 -1.16 -7.24
C ALA A 64 5.03 -1.55 -8.68
N VAL A 65 4.41 -0.92 -9.69
CA VAL A 65 4.73 -1.16 -11.11
C VAL A 65 6.16 -0.74 -11.44
N VAL A 66 6.57 0.45 -10.99
CA VAL A 66 7.93 0.97 -11.22
C VAL A 66 8.97 0.13 -10.48
N ALA A 67 8.73 -0.24 -9.22
CA ALA A 67 9.61 -1.11 -8.45
C ALA A 67 9.83 -2.45 -9.16
N ARG A 68 8.77 -3.08 -9.66
CA ARG A 68 8.87 -4.32 -10.45
C ARG A 68 9.70 -4.13 -11.72
N ALA A 69 9.49 -3.04 -12.45
CA ALA A 69 10.24 -2.76 -13.67
C ALA A 69 11.74 -2.53 -13.38
N VAL A 70 12.05 -1.77 -12.33
CA VAL A 70 13.42 -1.51 -11.86
C VAL A 70 14.11 -2.81 -11.45
N GLU A 71 13.46 -3.63 -10.64
CA GLU A 71 13.99 -4.93 -10.20
C GLU A 71 14.31 -5.85 -11.38
N LEU A 72 13.38 -5.99 -12.34
CA LEU A 72 13.58 -6.81 -13.53
C LEU A 72 14.72 -6.31 -14.44
N SER A 73 15.05 -5.02 -14.36
CA SER A 73 16.18 -4.41 -15.07
C SER A 73 17.49 -4.43 -14.28
N GLY A 74 17.50 -4.95 -13.05
CA GLY A 74 18.65 -4.92 -12.15
C GLY A 74 19.02 -3.52 -11.64
N GLY A 75 18.04 -2.61 -11.58
CA GLY A 75 18.23 -1.23 -11.13
C GLY A 75 18.13 -1.05 -9.62
N ASP A 76 18.30 0.19 -9.16
CA ASP A 76 18.29 0.55 -7.74
C ASP A 76 16.88 0.91 -7.23
N LEU A 77 16.35 0.11 -6.31
CA LEU A 77 15.06 0.35 -5.67
C LEU A 77 15.07 1.55 -4.71
N ALA A 78 16.23 2.00 -4.22
CA ALA A 78 16.31 3.16 -3.33
C ALA A 78 15.84 4.46 -4.02
N ALA A 79 16.06 4.58 -5.33
CA ALA A 79 15.54 5.69 -6.12
C ALA A 79 13.99 5.68 -6.19
N VAL A 80 13.39 4.49 -6.28
CA VAL A 80 11.93 4.32 -6.28
C VAL A 80 11.35 4.66 -4.90
N GLU A 81 11.99 4.18 -3.83
CA GLU A 81 11.60 4.48 -2.45
C GLU A 81 11.69 5.99 -2.16
N SER A 82 12.75 6.66 -2.61
CA SER A 82 12.90 8.11 -2.48
C SER A 82 11.76 8.87 -3.18
N ALA A 83 11.41 8.47 -4.40
CA ALA A 83 10.31 9.08 -5.15
C ALA A 83 8.94 8.83 -4.51
N TRP A 84 8.71 7.64 -3.95
CA TRP A 84 7.51 7.33 -3.16
C TRP A 84 7.47 8.17 -1.87
N ALA A 85 8.57 8.27 -1.14
CA ALA A 85 8.65 9.04 0.10
C ALA A 85 8.35 10.53 -0.11
N ALA A 86 8.78 11.10 -1.25
CA ALA A 86 8.47 12.47 -1.63
C ALA A 86 6.96 12.71 -1.88
N ARG A 87 6.22 11.66 -2.32
CA ARG A 87 4.77 11.70 -2.55
C ARG A 87 3.94 11.27 -1.35
N THR A 88 4.59 10.80 -0.28
CA THR A 88 3.97 10.41 0.99
C THR A 88 4.47 11.32 2.11
N PRO A 89 3.97 12.57 2.26
CA PRO A 89 4.55 13.56 3.18
C PRO A 89 4.55 13.15 4.65
N SER A 90 3.56 12.37 5.08
CA SER A 90 3.43 11.91 6.47
C SER A 90 4.54 10.92 6.84
N ARG A 91 5.40 11.31 7.79
CA ARG A 91 6.43 10.43 8.36
C ARG A 91 5.84 9.16 8.95
N ALA A 92 4.75 9.29 9.72
CA ALA A 92 4.09 8.13 10.34
C ALA A 92 3.60 7.13 9.29
N LEU A 93 3.04 7.60 8.17
CA LEU A 93 2.63 6.68 7.09
C LEU A 93 3.83 5.99 6.45
N ARG A 94 4.96 6.69 6.28
CA ARG A 94 6.19 6.07 5.75
C ARG A 94 6.72 5.00 6.69
N ASP A 95 6.86 5.32 7.98
CA ASP A 95 7.34 4.38 9.01
C ASP A 95 6.46 3.12 9.06
N ASN A 96 5.14 3.28 8.99
CA ASN A 96 4.18 2.18 8.95
C ASN A 96 4.34 1.33 7.68
N ALA A 97 4.49 1.94 6.51
CA ALA A 97 4.70 1.20 5.27
C ALA A 97 5.99 0.34 5.32
N HIS A 98 7.09 0.87 5.87
CA HIS A 98 8.30 0.08 6.07
C HIS A 98 8.09 -1.09 7.05
N GLN A 99 7.30 -0.90 8.11
CA GLN A 99 6.96 -1.99 9.03
C GLN A 99 6.12 -3.08 8.36
N LEU A 100 5.07 -2.70 7.62
CA LEU A 100 4.22 -3.63 6.88
C LEU A 100 5.02 -4.41 5.83
N GLY A 101 5.91 -3.73 5.09
CA GLY A 101 6.77 -4.37 4.09
C GLY A 101 7.68 -5.45 4.68
N ARG A 102 8.25 -5.21 5.87
CA ARG A 102 9.02 -6.25 6.61
C ARG A 102 8.16 -7.42 7.07
N GLY A 103 6.88 -7.19 7.33
CA GLY A 103 5.92 -8.25 7.63
C GLY A 103 5.63 -9.12 6.40
N GLN A 104 5.58 -8.52 5.21
CA GLN A 104 5.32 -9.20 3.94
C GLN A 104 6.48 -10.11 3.48
N SER A 105 7.71 -9.81 3.90
CA SER A 105 8.91 -10.60 3.54
C SER A 105 9.20 -11.78 4.47
N ARG A 106 8.36 -12.01 5.48
CA ARG A 106 8.49 -13.11 6.46
C ARG A 106 7.53 -14.24 6.11
#